data_AF-A0A843KVC1-F1
#
_entry.id   AF-A0A843KVC1-F1
#
_cell.length_a   1.000
_cell.length_b   1.000
_cell.length_c   1.000
_cell.angle_alpha   90.00
_cell.angle_beta   90.00
_cell.angle_gamma   90.00
#
_symmetry.space_group_name_H-M   'P 1'
#
loop_
_entity.id
_entity.type
_entity.pdbx_description
1 polymer ?
#
loop_
_entity_poly.entity_id
_entity_poly.type
_entity_poly.pdbx_seq_one_letter_code
_entity_poly.pdbx_strand_id
1 'polypeptide(L)'
;MTTLVPVTYKGGVYRHDEIMDLIDDLGGYIVQKHVMAQDVVLQSFVPRDDIDLIREVAKPLAGEVVEAPLVGTEIAVVSPSLEIHHLPHTACDIAEYLRRAGAKTNMVGLARGFGKRIANLNDEERDVINEHDLAVYALGSFEECIRQKFPVLRRGIQVPIVVTGAPDRETLVRAIDPPVEGYVGGVGRIMHRFKRPEELAKLDELVDEVSRTLDARRDALARDPLSVFPPRLMAIIEEQLPEVSMLTHPTPVTAQMEGLRVKLPYDLYADDIRSLAVTADGAVTVGDIADVLPSRMRNYILIRIKPFSETRILV
;
A
#
# COMPACT_ATOMS: atom_id res chain seq x y z
N MET A 1 -12.45 14.84 16.01
CA MET A 1 -11.81 14.37 14.76
C MET A 1 -12.83 13.54 14.04
N THR A 2 -13.22 13.95 12.83
CA THR A 2 -14.10 13.18 11.96
C THR A 2 -13.37 11.90 11.57
N THR A 3 -13.99 10.74 11.76
CA THR A 3 -13.37 9.46 11.40
C THR A 3 -13.40 9.33 9.89
N LEU A 4 -12.24 9.48 9.24
CA LEU A 4 -12.12 9.24 7.81
C LEU A 4 -12.07 7.74 7.53
N VAL A 5 -12.77 7.30 6.49
CA VAL A 5 -12.79 5.92 6.04
C VAL A 5 -12.36 5.83 4.57
N PRO A 6 -11.65 4.76 4.21
CA PRO A 6 -11.19 4.58 2.84
C PRO A 6 -12.32 4.05 1.95
N VAL A 7 -12.57 4.76 0.85
CA VAL A 7 -13.59 4.40 -0.15
C VAL A 7 -13.00 4.42 -1.55
N THR A 8 -13.61 3.62 -2.43
CA THR A 8 -13.37 3.69 -3.86
C THR A 8 -14.68 4.07 -4.55
N TYR A 9 -14.65 5.18 -5.27
CA TYR A 9 -15.69 5.54 -6.23
C TYR A 9 -15.29 5.04 -7.61
N LYS A 10 -16.20 4.38 -8.31
CA LYS A 10 -16.07 4.00 -9.71
C LYS A 10 -17.26 4.57 -10.48
N GLY A 11 -17.01 5.41 -11.48
CA GLY A 11 -18.07 5.99 -12.32
C GLY A 11 -17.56 6.40 -13.68
N GLY A 12 -18.39 7.10 -14.45
CA GLY A 12 -17.98 7.63 -15.75
C GLY A 12 -17.08 8.86 -15.64
N VAL A 13 -16.33 9.18 -16.71
CA VAL A 13 -15.58 10.45 -16.82
C VAL A 13 -16.49 11.68 -16.82
N TYR A 14 -17.76 11.53 -17.18
CA TYR A 14 -18.70 12.64 -17.20
C TYR A 14 -19.06 13.10 -15.78
N ARG A 15 -18.82 14.38 -15.47
CA ARG A 15 -19.15 15.04 -14.18
C ARG A 15 -18.50 14.38 -12.94
N HIS A 16 -17.42 13.64 -13.11
CA HIS A 16 -16.67 13.09 -11.98
C HIS A 16 -16.03 14.17 -11.10
N ASP A 17 -15.79 15.37 -11.63
CA ASP A 17 -15.29 16.51 -10.87
C ASP A 17 -16.28 16.91 -9.76
N GLU A 18 -17.59 16.72 -9.94
CA GLU A 18 -18.58 16.99 -8.87
C GLU A 18 -18.41 16.07 -7.66
N ILE A 19 -17.96 14.83 -7.89
CA ILE A 19 -17.64 13.90 -6.80
C ILE A 19 -16.32 14.30 -6.14
N MET A 20 -15.36 14.82 -6.90
CA MET A 20 -14.10 15.30 -6.36
C MET A 20 -14.32 16.54 -5.46
N ASP A 21 -15.08 17.52 -5.96
CA ASP A 21 -15.44 18.73 -5.23
C ASP A 21 -16.23 18.38 -3.96
N LEU A 22 -17.20 17.45 -4.06
CA LEU A 22 -17.95 16.97 -2.90
C LEU A 22 -17.04 16.32 -1.84
N ILE A 23 -16.06 15.51 -2.26
CA ILE A 23 -15.12 14.89 -1.32
C ILE A 23 -14.29 15.95 -0.60
N ASP A 24 -13.82 16.98 -1.31
CA ASP A 24 -13.04 18.07 -0.75
C ASP A 24 -13.88 18.96 0.21
N ASP A 25 -15.11 19.31 -0.18
CA ASP A 25 -16.06 20.08 0.63
C ASP A 25 -16.42 19.38 1.95
N LEU A 26 -16.47 18.05 1.94
CA LEU A 26 -16.69 17.23 3.14
C LEU A 26 -15.42 17.08 4.01
N GLY A 27 -14.27 17.59 3.56
CA GLY A 27 -12.99 17.46 4.25
C GLY A 27 -12.35 16.08 4.08
N GLY A 28 -12.69 15.39 2.99
CA GLY A 28 -12.03 14.18 2.54
C GLY A 28 -10.74 14.46 1.76
N TYR A 29 -10.03 13.40 1.37
CA TYR A 29 -8.79 13.48 0.62
C TYR A 29 -8.80 12.47 -0.53
N ILE A 30 -8.43 12.90 -1.73
CA ILE A 30 -8.25 12.02 -2.87
C ILE A 30 -6.81 11.51 -2.86
N VAL A 31 -6.64 10.20 -2.79
CA VAL A 31 -5.33 9.54 -2.75
C VAL A 31 -4.85 9.17 -4.14
N GLN A 32 -5.74 8.63 -4.98
CA GLN A 32 -5.42 8.28 -6.36
C GLN A 32 -6.62 8.53 -7.28
N LYS A 33 -6.31 9.00 -8.49
CA LYS A 33 -7.26 9.15 -9.60
C LYS A 33 -6.76 8.34 -10.78
N HIS A 34 -7.55 7.37 -11.21
CA HIS A 34 -7.28 6.58 -12.41
C HIS A 34 -8.38 6.81 -13.43
N VAL A 35 -7.99 7.31 -14.61
CA VAL A 35 -8.89 7.46 -15.75
C VAL A 35 -8.60 6.34 -16.74
N MET A 36 -9.58 5.47 -16.97
CA MET A 36 -9.50 4.30 -17.84
C MET A 36 -10.58 4.40 -18.93
N ALA A 37 -10.20 4.95 -20.09
CA ALA A 37 -11.11 5.21 -21.21
C ALA A 37 -12.32 6.06 -20.81
N GLN A 38 -13.47 5.44 -20.54
CA GLN A 38 -14.71 6.12 -20.14
C GLN A 38 -14.98 6.04 -18.63
N ASP A 39 -14.18 5.28 -17.89
CA ASP A 39 -14.34 5.09 -16.44
C ASP A 39 -13.31 5.91 -15.66
N VAL A 40 -13.73 6.37 -14.48
CA VAL A 40 -12.88 6.99 -13.46
C VAL A 40 -12.99 6.18 -12.19
N VAL A 41 -11.84 5.84 -11.62
CA VAL A 41 -11.71 5.25 -10.29
C VAL A 41 -11.02 6.27 -9.39
N LEU A 42 -11.73 6.71 -8.35
CA LEU A 42 -11.20 7.57 -7.30
C LEU A 42 -11.03 6.75 -6.04
N GLN A 43 -9.82 6.75 -5.50
CA GLN A 43 -9.52 6.20 -4.18
C GLN A 43 -9.36 7.36 -3.23
N SER A 44 -10.18 7.41 -2.19
CA SER A 44 -10.25 8.56 -1.29
C SER A 44 -10.48 8.15 0.16
N PHE A 45 -10.17 9.07 1.06
CA PHE A 45 -10.60 9.05 2.44
C PHE A 45 -11.74 10.05 2.61
N VAL A 46 -12.87 9.61 3.14
CA VAL A 46 -14.06 10.45 3.33
C VAL A 46 -14.57 10.34 4.76
N PRO A 47 -15.21 11.38 5.32
CA PRO A 47 -15.91 11.26 6.60
C PRO A 47 -16.89 10.08 6.61
N ARG A 48 -16.85 9.27 7.67
CA ARG A 48 -17.75 8.12 7.83
C ARG A 48 -19.23 8.50 7.75
N ASP A 49 -19.59 9.65 8.33
CA ASP A 49 -20.98 10.09 8.46
C ASP A 49 -21.55 10.57 7.11
N ASP A 50 -20.70 10.88 6.14
CA ASP A 50 -21.09 11.46 4.85
C ASP A 50 -21.00 10.47 3.66
N ILE A 51 -20.67 9.19 3.91
CA ILE A 51 -20.59 8.16 2.85
C ILE A 51 -21.91 8.04 2.09
N ASP A 52 -23.04 8.05 2.81
CA ASP A 52 -24.35 7.87 2.20
C ASP A 52 -24.73 9.04 1.31
N LEU A 53 -24.31 10.27 1.67
CA LEU A 53 -24.46 11.44 0.80
C LEU A 53 -23.66 11.26 -0.51
N ILE A 54 -22.41 10.80 -0.43
CA ILE A 54 -21.59 10.53 -1.62
C ILE A 54 -22.24 9.45 -2.49
N ARG A 55 -22.82 8.40 -1.88
CA ARG A 55 -23.58 7.36 -2.61
C ARG A 55 -24.81 7.91 -3.31
N GLU A 56 -25.55 8.81 -2.66
CA GLU A 56 -26.73 9.46 -3.24
C GLU A 56 -26.37 10.32 -4.45
N VAL A 57 -25.27 11.09 -4.37
CA VAL A 57 -24.78 11.93 -5.48
C VAL A 57 -24.14 11.11 -6.60
N ALA A 58 -23.47 10.00 -6.25
CA ALA A 58 -22.87 9.07 -7.22
C ALA A 58 -23.90 8.33 -8.08
N LYS A 59 -25.06 7.97 -7.51
CA LYS A 59 -26.06 7.13 -8.17
C LYS A 59 -26.62 7.72 -9.48
N PRO A 60 -26.99 9.02 -9.57
CA PRO A 60 -27.35 9.67 -10.84
C PRO A 60 -26.25 9.66 -11.91
N LEU A 61 -24.98 9.57 -11.50
CA LEU A 61 -23.82 9.51 -12.39
C LEU A 61 -23.48 8.07 -12.81
N ALA A 62 -24.34 7.10 -12.49
CA ALA A 62 -24.07 5.67 -12.62
C ALA A 62 -22.77 5.25 -11.90
N GLY A 63 -22.42 5.96 -10.82
CA GLY A 63 -21.26 5.69 -10.00
C GLY A 63 -21.58 4.72 -8.87
N GLU A 64 -20.59 3.91 -8.51
CA GLU A 64 -20.60 2.96 -7.41
C GLU A 64 -19.56 3.39 -6.36
N VAL A 65 -19.95 3.40 -5.09
CA VAL A 65 -19.05 3.71 -3.96
C VAL A 65 -18.97 2.47 -3.08
N VAL A 66 -17.77 1.89 -3.02
CA VAL A 66 -17.47 0.71 -2.21
C VAL A 66 -16.41 1.06 -1.15
N GLU A 67 -16.48 0.39 -0.01
CA GLU A 67 -15.41 0.46 0.98
C GLU A 67 -14.17 -0.25 0.43
N ALA A 68 -13.01 0.39 0.61
CA ALA A 68 -11.76 -0.09 0.03
C ALA A 68 -10.67 -0.09 1.11
N PRO A 69 -10.59 -1.14 1.93
CA PRO A 69 -9.84 -1.11 3.18
C PRO A 69 -8.33 -0.91 3.01
N LEU A 70 -7.80 -1.05 1.79
CA LEU A 70 -6.36 -0.93 1.53
C LEU A 70 -5.96 0.42 0.91
N VAL A 71 -6.88 1.37 0.72
CA VAL A 71 -6.52 2.72 0.23
C VAL A 71 -5.51 3.38 1.17
N GLY A 72 -4.53 4.06 0.57
CA GLY A 72 -3.46 4.74 1.31
C GLY A 72 -2.42 3.78 1.89
N THR A 73 -2.31 2.56 1.36
CA THR A 73 -1.28 1.60 1.78
C THR A 73 -0.37 1.21 0.62
N GLU A 74 0.92 0.99 0.92
CA GLU A 74 1.89 0.43 -0.02
C GLU A 74 2.31 -0.96 0.45
N ILE A 75 2.06 -1.99 -0.37
CA ILE A 75 2.27 -3.40 -0.03
C ILE A 75 3.35 -4.01 -0.93
N ALA A 76 4.34 -4.65 -0.32
CA ALA A 76 5.33 -5.45 -1.04
C ALA A 76 4.79 -6.86 -1.29
N VAL A 77 4.62 -7.24 -2.55
CA VAL A 77 4.31 -8.63 -2.93
C VAL A 77 5.63 -9.33 -3.24
N VAL A 78 6.11 -10.12 -2.28
CA VAL A 78 7.41 -10.79 -2.33
C VAL A 78 7.23 -12.18 -2.94
N SER A 79 7.86 -12.41 -4.09
CA SER A 79 7.86 -13.71 -4.75
C SER A 79 9.28 -14.28 -4.82
N PRO A 80 9.48 -15.58 -4.53
CA PRO A 80 10.77 -16.25 -4.71
C PRO A 80 11.36 -16.12 -6.12
N SER A 81 10.52 -15.85 -7.13
CA SER A 81 10.95 -15.54 -8.48
C SER A 81 9.87 -14.77 -9.25
N LEU A 82 10.32 -13.85 -10.11
CA LEU A 82 9.49 -13.16 -11.11
C LEU A 82 9.83 -13.55 -12.56
N GLU A 83 10.74 -14.50 -12.77
CA GLU A 83 11.08 -14.97 -14.12
C GLU A 83 9.87 -15.58 -14.84
N ILE A 84 9.76 -15.32 -16.14
CA ILE A 84 8.64 -15.78 -16.98
C ILE A 84 8.49 -17.31 -16.97
N HIS A 85 9.60 -18.05 -16.95
CA HIS A 85 9.60 -19.51 -16.89
C HIS A 85 9.11 -20.05 -15.54
N HIS A 86 9.12 -19.20 -14.51
CA HIS A 86 8.58 -19.53 -13.20
C HIS A 86 7.09 -19.24 -13.07
N LEU A 87 6.47 -18.65 -14.11
CA LEU A 87 5.04 -18.39 -14.23
C LEU A 87 4.52 -17.68 -12.98
N PRO A 88 4.87 -16.40 -12.78
CA PRO A 88 4.57 -15.65 -11.57
C PRO A 88 3.08 -15.25 -11.47
N HIS A 89 2.19 -15.96 -12.16
CA HIS A 89 0.77 -15.63 -12.27
C HIS A 89 0.11 -15.47 -10.90
N THR A 90 0.41 -16.35 -9.94
CA THR A 90 -0.09 -16.20 -8.56
C THR A 90 0.32 -14.85 -7.95
N ALA A 91 1.59 -14.47 -8.03
CA ALA A 91 2.07 -13.20 -7.47
C ALA A 91 1.46 -11.98 -8.20
N CYS A 92 1.30 -12.07 -9.52
CA CYS A 92 0.63 -11.05 -10.31
C CYS A 92 -0.87 -10.93 -9.97
N ASP A 93 -1.56 -12.05 -9.76
CA ASP A 93 -2.96 -12.11 -9.36
C ASP A 93 -3.16 -11.50 -7.98
N ILE A 94 -2.33 -11.90 -7.00
CA ILE A 94 -2.28 -11.30 -5.67
C ILE A 94 -2.08 -9.79 -5.77
N ALA A 95 -1.06 -9.34 -6.51
CA ALA A 95 -0.74 -7.92 -6.65
C ALA A 95 -1.88 -7.12 -7.31
N GLU A 96 -2.57 -7.70 -8.29
CA GLU A 96 -3.72 -7.08 -8.94
C GLU A 96 -4.94 -7.02 -8.03
N TYR A 97 -5.22 -8.10 -7.29
CA TYR A 97 -6.38 -8.16 -6.39
C TYR A 97 -6.26 -7.17 -5.23
N LEU A 98 -5.06 -7.06 -4.64
CA LEU A 98 -4.76 -6.05 -3.64
C LEU A 98 -4.89 -4.62 -4.19
N ARG A 99 -4.53 -4.38 -5.47
CA ARG A 99 -4.74 -3.07 -6.13
C ARG A 99 -6.23 -2.75 -6.29
N ARG A 100 -7.05 -3.73 -6.66
CA ARG A 100 -8.51 -3.57 -6.76
C ARG A 100 -9.12 -3.20 -5.42
N ALA A 101 -8.55 -3.70 -4.31
CA ALA A 101 -8.97 -3.38 -2.95
C ALA A 101 -8.41 -2.05 -2.39
N GLY A 102 -7.65 -1.29 -3.18
CA GLY A 102 -7.16 0.04 -2.80
C GLY A 102 -5.64 0.19 -2.65
N ALA A 103 -4.90 -0.92 -2.57
CA ALA A 103 -3.48 -0.87 -2.23
C ALA A 103 -2.61 -0.43 -3.41
N LYS A 104 -1.52 0.28 -3.14
CA LYS A 104 -0.40 0.32 -4.07
C LYS A 104 0.47 -0.91 -3.86
N THR A 105 0.61 -1.76 -4.88
CA THR A 105 1.48 -2.94 -4.77
C THR A 105 2.76 -2.83 -5.59
N ASN A 106 3.88 -3.18 -4.97
CA ASN A 106 5.18 -3.35 -5.61
C ASN A 106 5.58 -4.82 -5.57
N MET A 107 5.93 -5.38 -6.72
CA MET A 107 6.43 -6.76 -6.76
C MET A 107 7.93 -6.78 -6.46
N VAL A 108 8.33 -7.56 -5.47
CA VAL A 108 9.74 -7.78 -5.12
C VAL A 108 10.08 -9.22 -5.48
N GLY A 109 10.85 -9.38 -6.55
CA GLY A 109 11.36 -10.68 -6.99
C GLY A 109 12.70 -10.94 -6.36
N LEU A 110 12.85 -12.07 -5.66
CA LEU A 110 14.13 -12.43 -5.07
C LEU A 110 15.13 -12.80 -6.16
N ALA A 111 16.23 -12.04 -6.27
CA ALA A 111 17.19 -12.20 -7.35
C ALA A 111 17.98 -13.54 -7.32
N ARG A 112 17.91 -14.30 -6.22
CA ARG A 112 18.79 -15.46 -5.95
C ARG A 112 18.06 -16.75 -5.55
N GLY A 113 16.83 -16.94 -6.00
CA GLY A 113 16.10 -18.19 -5.84
C GLY A 113 16.47 -19.29 -6.84
N PHE A 114 17.72 -19.79 -6.86
CA PHE A 114 18.07 -20.95 -7.70
C PHE A 114 17.44 -22.24 -7.15
N GLY A 115 16.17 -22.49 -7.50
CA GLY A 115 15.47 -23.73 -7.20
C GLY A 115 15.46 -24.10 -5.71
N LYS A 116 15.76 -25.35 -5.37
CA LYS A 116 15.78 -25.84 -3.99
C LYS A 116 17.02 -25.45 -3.17
N ARG A 117 18.09 -24.93 -3.80
CA ARG A 117 19.43 -24.90 -3.17
C ARG A 117 19.72 -23.69 -2.30
N ILE A 118 19.24 -22.51 -2.68
CA ILE A 118 19.50 -21.26 -1.94
C ILE A 118 18.20 -20.46 -1.86
N ALA A 119 17.93 -19.89 -0.69
CA ALA A 119 16.93 -18.86 -0.47
C ALA A 119 17.62 -17.76 0.33
N ASN A 120 17.87 -16.63 -0.31
CA ASN A 120 18.55 -15.52 0.33
C ASN A 120 18.00 -14.19 -0.19
N LEU A 121 17.96 -13.23 0.72
CA LEU A 121 17.71 -11.82 0.46
C LEU A 121 19.01 -11.06 0.71
N ASN A 122 19.36 -10.11 -0.15
CA ASN A 122 20.40 -9.14 0.20
C ASN A 122 19.81 -8.04 1.10
N ASP A 123 20.69 -7.20 1.66
CA ASP A 123 20.25 -6.15 2.58
C ASP A 123 19.45 -5.07 1.86
N GLU A 124 19.75 -4.79 0.58
CA GLU A 124 18.99 -3.85 -0.24
C GLU A 124 17.54 -4.31 -0.48
N GLU A 125 17.30 -5.58 -0.82
CA GLU A 125 15.97 -6.16 -0.99
C GLU A 125 15.20 -6.13 0.34
N ARG A 126 15.87 -6.39 1.47
CA ARG A 126 15.26 -6.29 2.81
C ARG A 126 14.84 -4.86 3.11
N ASP A 127 15.74 -3.91 2.89
CA ASP A 127 15.47 -2.50 3.10
C ASP A 127 14.28 -2.07 2.24
N VAL A 128 14.26 -2.42 0.95
CA VAL A 128 13.12 -2.14 0.05
C VAL A 128 11.82 -2.71 0.62
N ILE A 129 11.80 -3.97 1.09
CA ILE A 129 10.58 -4.55 1.70
C ILE A 129 10.17 -3.75 2.94
N ASN A 130 11.13 -3.36 3.79
CA ASN A 130 10.87 -2.58 5.01
C ASN A 130 10.43 -1.14 4.75
N GLU A 131 10.53 -0.64 3.52
CA GLU A 131 9.96 0.66 3.16
C GLU A 131 8.44 0.64 2.96
N HIS A 132 7.80 -0.54 2.96
CA HIS A 132 6.36 -0.70 2.72
C HIS A 132 5.58 -0.75 4.05
N ASP A 133 4.24 -0.75 3.99
CA ASP A 133 3.39 -0.91 5.17
C ASP A 133 3.24 -2.38 5.58
N LEU A 134 3.29 -3.30 4.60
CA LEU A 134 3.12 -4.74 4.80
C LEU A 134 3.80 -5.53 3.67
N ALA A 135 4.28 -6.74 4.00
CA ALA A 135 4.85 -7.68 3.03
C ALA A 135 3.98 -8.94 2.88
N VAL A 136 3.51 -9.21 1.67
CA VAL A 136 2.84 -10.46 1.31
C VAL A 136 3.85 -11.41 0.66
N TYR A 137 4.20 -12.49 1.33
CA TYR A 137 5.10 -13.51 0.79
C TYR A 137 4.30 -14.58 0.05
N ALA A 138 4.39 -14.58 -1.29
CA ALA A 138 3.79 -15.58 -2.15
C ALA A 138 4.70 -16.81 -2.26
N LEU A 139 4.57 -17.76 -1.32
CA LEU A 139 5.43 -18.94 -1.27
C LEU A 139 4.94 -20.06 -2.21
N GLY A 140 5.81 -21.06 -2.38
CA GLY A 140 5.57 -22.20 -3.26
C GLY A 140 4.62 -23.24 -2.67
N SER A 141 4.61 -24.42 -3.30
CA SER A 141 3.61 -25.44 -3.02
C SER A 141 4.00 -26.49 -1.97
N PHE A 142 5.27 -26.52 -1.55
CA PHE A 142 5.81 -27.58 -0.69
C PHE A 142 6.04 -27.08 0.73
N GLU A 143 5.34 -27.68 1.70
CA GLU A 143 5.49 -27.40 3.14
C GLU A 143 6.96 -27.44 3.59
N GLU A 144 7.69 -28.50 3.23
CA GLU A 144 9.11 -28.65 3.60
C GLU A 144 9.96 -27.46 3.12
N CYS A 145 9.69 -26.99 1.90
CA CYS A 145 10.43 -25.85 1.35
C CYS A 145 10.10 -24.56 2.10
N ILE A 146 8.84 -24.37 2.50
CA ILE A 146 8.41 -23.23 3.30
C ILE A 146 9.11 -23.27 4.66
N ARG A 147 9.03 -24.39 5.37
CA ARG A 147 9.63 -24.58 6.69
C ARG A 147 11.14 -24.31 6.70
N GLN A 148 11.86 -24.81 5.70
CA GLN A 148 13.31 -24.66 5.65
C GLN A 148 13.76 -23.26 5.20
N LYS A 149 13.03 -22.63 4.28
CA LYS A 149 13.50 -21.41 3.60
C LYS A 149 12.94 -20.13 4.18
N PHE A 150 11.69 -20.15 4.61
CA PHE A 150 11.02 -18.94 5.07
C PHE A 150 11.74 -18.27 6.25
N PRO A 151 12.28 -18.99 7.27
CA PRO A 151 13.03 -18.37 8.36
C PRO A 151 14.21 -17.50 7.89
N VAL A 152 14.87 -17.90 6.80
CA VAL A 152 15.97 -17.12 6.20
C VAL A 152 15.44 -15.91 5.45
N LEU A 153 14.32 -16.08 4.73
CA LEU A 153 13.71 -15.00 3.95
C LEU A 153 13.18 -13.87 4.82
N ARG A 154 12.47 -14.18 5.90
CA ARG A 154 11.92 -13.17 6.80
C ARG A 154 12.96 -12.43 7.65
N ARG A 155 14.22 -12.90 7.70
CA ARG A 155 15.22 -12.34 8.60
C ARG A 155 15.48 -10.88 8.23
N GLY A 156 15.36 -9.99 9.20
CA GLY A 156 15.58 -8.54 9.02
C GLY A 156 14.37 -7.79 8.46
N ILE A 157 13.24 -8.48 8.24
CA ILE A 157 11.98 -7.83 7.89
C ILE A 157 11.29 -7.36 9.17
N GLN A 158 10.91 -6.09 9.20
CA GLN A 158 10.36 -5.39 10.36
C GLN A 158 8.87 -5.03 10.16
N VAL A 159 8.43 -4.94 8.91
CA VAL A 159 7.03 -4.74 8.54
C VAL A 159 6.23 -6.03 8.78
N PRO A 160 4.94 -5.93 9.08
CA PRO A 160 4.09 -7.12 9.23
C PRO A 160 4.10 -7.98 7.98
N ILE A 161 4.03 -9.30 8.18
CA ILE A 161 4.13 -10.31 7.14
C ILE A 161 2.83 -11.12 7.05
N VAL A 162 2.28 -11.20 5.84
CA VAL A 162 1.24 -12.17 5.48
C VAL A 162 1.86 -13.20 4.54
N VAL A 163 1.68 -14.48 4.84
CA VAL A 163 2.21 -15.57 4.01
C VAL A 163 1.10 -16.27 3.25
N THR A 164 1.34 -16.53 1.96
CA THR A 164 0.53 -17.43 1.14
C THR A 164 1.32 -18.66 0.74
N GLY A 165 0.65 -19.80 0.58
CA GLY A 165 1.25 -21.02 0.05
C GLY A 165 0.20 -22.07 -0.32
N ALA A 166 0.59 -23.11 -1.07
CA ALA A 166 -0.36 -24.18 -1.43
C ALA A 166 -0.86 -25.01 -0.23
N PRO A 167 -0.05 -25.28 0.82
CA PRO A 167 -0.56 -25.93 2.03
C PRO A 167 -1.74 -25.16 2.63
N ASP A 168 -2.60 -25.86 3.36
CA ASP A 168 -3.67 -25.21 4.10
C ASP A 168 -3.14 -24.29 5.21
N ARG A 169 -4.03 -23.43 5.74
CA ARG A 169 -3.67 -22.42 6.75
C ARG A 169 -3.04 -23.06 7.99
N GLU A 170 -3.60 -24.16 8.48
CA GLU A 170 -3.10 -24.83 9.69
C GLU A 170 -1.68 -25.36 9.48
N THR A 171 -1.43 -25.94 8.30
CA THR A 171 -0.12 -26.45 7.90
C THR A 171 0.89 -25.31 7.77
N LEU A 172 0.52 -24.17 7.19
CA LEU A 172 1.39 -22.99 7.13
C LEU A 172 1.76 -22.48 8.54
N VAL A 173 0.78 -22.40 9.45
CA VAL A 173 1.00 -21.97 10.83
C VAL A 173 1.97 -22.90 11.56
N ARG A 174 1.85 -24.23 11.37
CA ARG A 174 2.79 -25.19 11.97
C ARG A 174 4.18 -25.17 11.33
N ALA A 175 4.26 -24.90 10.03
CA ALA A 175 5.52 -24.94 9.28
C ALA A 175 6.38 -23.69 9.50
N ILE A 176 5.79 -22.56 9.92
CA ILE A 176 6.47 -21.27 10.04
C ILE A 176 6.71 -20.93 11.50
N ASP A 177 7.98 -21.00 11.89
CA ASP A 177 8.46 -20.65 13.23
C ASP A 177 9.66 -19.70 13.10
N PRO A 178 9.68 -18.54 13.79
CA PRO A 178 8.58 -17.92 14.56
C PRO A 178 7.31 -17.63 13.73
N PRO A 179 6.15 -17.43 14.37
CA PRO A 179 4.93 -17.07 13.68
C PRO A 179 5.01 -15.67 13.06
N VAL A 180 4.20 -15.44 12.02
CA VAL A 180 3.93 -14.15 11.37
C VAL A 180 2.51 -13.68 11.64
N GLU A 181 2.20 -12.45 11.21
CA GLU A 181 0.95 -11.75 11.50
C GLU A 181 -0.27 -12.34 10.78
N GLY A 182 -0.10 -12.94 9.59
CA GLY A 182 -1.21 -13.54 8.85
C GLY A 182 -0.83 -14.68 7.91
N TYR A 183 -1.81 -15.56 7.65
CA TYR A 183 -1.63 -16.78 6.84
C TYR A 183 -2.84 -17.07 5.95
N VAL A 184 -2.56 -17.33 4.68
CA VAL A 184 -3.57 -17.69 3.66
C VAL A 184 -3.14 -18.98 2.97
N GLY A 185 -3.86 -20.07 3.26
CA GLY A 185 -3.59 -21.37 2.66
C GLY A 185 -4.25 -21.56 1.28
N GLY A 186 -3.77 -22.53 0.53
CA GLY A 186 -4.31 -22.87 -0.81
C GLY A 186 -3.94 -21.89 -1.93
N VAL A 187 -3.08 -20.90 -1.66
CA VAL A 187 -2.60 -19.90 -2.63
C VAL A 187 -1.10 -20.06 -2.84
N GLY A 188 -0.73 -21.11 -3.56
CA GLY A 188 0.66 -21.42 -3.92
C GLY A 188 0.97 -21.13 -5.39
N ARG A 189 2.00 -21.79 -5.92
CA ARG A 189 2.38 -21.64 -7.33
C ARG A 189 1.39 -22.37 -8.23
N ILE A 190 0.72 -21.62 -9.10
CA ILE A 190 -0.26 -22.12 -10.07
C ILE A 190 0.16 -21.70 -11.49
N MET A 191 -0.07 -22.57 -12.47
CA MET A 191 0.37 -22.38 -13.87
C MET A 191 -0.60 -21.54 -14.71
N HIS A 192 -1.71 -21.10 -14.12
CA HIS A 192 -2.77 -20.32 -14.75
C HIS A 192 -3.20 -19.17 -13.85
N ARG A 193 -3.92 -18.22 -14.45
CA ARG A 193 -4.52 -17.08 -13.73
C ARG A 193 -5.74 -17.54 -12.95
N PHE A 194 -5.89 -17.02 -11.74
CA PHE A 194 -7.04 -17.27 -10.88
C PHE A 194 -8.30 -16.75 -11.59
N LYS A 195 -9.23 -17.66 -11.89
CA LYS A 195 -10.46 -17.35 -12.64
C LYS A 195 -11.69 -18.07 -12.09
N ARG A 196 -11.49 -19.18 -11.38
CA ARG A 196 -12.60 -19.97 -10.87
C ARG A 196 -13.14 -19.34 -9.58
N PRO A 197 -14.44 -19.46 -9.28
CA PRO A 197 -15.03 -18.88 -8.08
C PRO A 197 -14.30 -19.26 -6.79
N GLU A 198 -13.86 -20.51 -6.66
CA GLU A 198 -13.10 -20.99 -5.50
C GLU A 198 -11.70 -20.38 -5.39
N GLU A 199 -11.07 -20.04 -6.52
CA GLU A 199 -9.77 -19.38 -6.57
C GLU A 199 -9.92 -17.90 -6.20
N LEU A 200 -10.96 -17.24 -6.73
CA LEU A 200 -11.26 -15.84 -6.40
C LEU A 200 -11.61 -15.68 -4.91
N ALA A 201 -12.37 -16.61 -4.33
CA ALA A 201 -12.64 -16.64 -2.90
C ALA A 201 -11.36 -16.70 -2.05
N LYS A 202 -10.30 -17.36 -2.53
CA LYS A 202 -9.00 -17.34 -1.85
C LYS A 202 -8.27 -16.01 -1.94
N LEU A 203 -8.49 -15.25 -3.00
CA LEU A 203 -7.97 -13.89 -3.10
C LEU A 203 -8.78 -12.92 -2.23
N ASP A 204 -10.09 -13.14 -2.06
CA ASP A 204 -10.91 -12.42 -1.09
C ASP A 204 -10.41 -12.70 0.35
N GLU A 205 -10.18 -13.97 0.72
CA GLU A 205 -9.57 -14.34 2.00
C GLU A 205 -8.20 -13.65 2.24
N LEU A 206 -7.42 -13.46 1.17
CA LEU A 206 -6.15 -12.74 1.25
C LEU A 206 -6.33 -11.25 1.54
N VAL A 207 -7.29 -10.60 0.86
CA VAL A 207 -7.61 -9.19 1.12
C VAL A 207 -8.08 -9.01 2.56
N ASP A 208 -8.93 -9.90 3.07
CA ASP A 208 -9.43 -9.85 4.44
C ASP A 208 -8.31 -10.01 5.47
N GLU A 209 -7.39 -10.97 5.27
CA GLU A 209 -6.27 -11.20 6.19
C GLU A 209 -5.27 -10.04 6.17
N VAL A 210 -5.02 -9.45 5.00
CA VAL A 210 -4.20 -8.24 4.86
C VAL A 210 -4.87 -7.04 5.53
N SER A 211 -6.18 -6.84 5.31
CA SER A 211 -6.96 -5.78 5.97
C SER A 211 -6.86 -5.90 7.48
N ARG A 212 -7.16 -7.09 8.03
CA ARG A 212 -7.07 -7.37 9.47
C ARG A 212 -5.69 -7.03 10.04
N THR A 213 -4.63 -7.35 9.31
CA THR A 213 -3.25 -7.07 9.74
C THR A 213 -2.95 -5.58 9.74
N LEU A 214 -3.40 -4.86 8.72
CA LEU A 214 -3.24 -3.40 8.63
C LEU A 214 -4.13 -2.67 9.64
N ASP A 215 -5.33 -3.16 9.93
CA ASP A 215 -6.24 -2.58 10.93
C ASP A 215 -5.62 -2.64 12.33
N ALA A 216 -4.98 -3.75 12.70
CA ALA A 216 -4.22 -3.83 13.94
C ALA A 216 -3.07 -2.80 14.00
N ARG A 217 -2.47 -2.46 12.85
CA ARG A 217 -1.46 -1.40 12.75
C ARG A 217 -2.09 0.00 12.83
N ARG A 218 -3.24 0.23 12.21
CA ARG A 218 -4.02 1.47 12.34
C ARG A 218 -4.41 1.73 13.79
N ASP A 219 -4.86 0.70 14.51
CA ASP A 219 -5.17 0.80 15.94
C ASP A 219 -3.94 1.13 16.79
N ALA A 220 -2.75 0.67 16.37
CA ALA A 220 -1.50 1.04 17.02
C ALA A 220 -1.13 2.51 16.78
N LEU A 221 -1.27 2.99 15.55
CA LEU A 221 -1.04 4.39 15.18
C LEU A 221 -2.09 5.32 15.82
N ALA A 222 -3.32 4.87 16.01
CA ALA A 222 -4.36 5.67 16.66
C ALA A 222 -4.03 5.99 18.14
N ARG A 223 -3.18 5.18 18.79
CA ARG A 223 -2.72 5.44 20.17
C ARG A 223 -1.72 6.59 20.25
N ASP A 224 -0.96 6.82 19.18
CA ASP A 224 0.00 7.91 19.06
C ASP A 224 -0.04 8.44 17.61
N PRO A 225 -0.99 9.35 17.32
CA PRO A 225 -1.29 9.76 15.96
C PRO A 225 -0.12 10.50 15.32
N LEU A 226 -0.05 10.42 13.99
CA LEU A 226 0.94 11.14 13.20
C LEU A 226 0.74 12.66 13.31
N SER A 227 1.86 13.40 13.22
CA SER A 227 1.85 14.86 13.27
C SER A 227 1.02 15.50 12.16
N VAL A 228 0.91 14.84 11.01
CA VAL A 228 0.03 15.22 9.90
C VAL A 228 -0.54 13.95 9.26
N PHE A 229 -1.77 14.02 8.77
CA PHE A 229 -2.36 12.91 8.03
C PHE A 229 -1.67 12.74 6.66
N PRO A 230 -1.18 11.55 6.27
CA PRO A 230 -0.38 11.40 5.05
C PRO A 230 -1.06 11.91 3.76
N PRO A 231 -2.35 11.64 3.49
CA PRO A 231 -3.06 12.20 2.33
C PRO A 231 -3.08 13.73 2.30
N ARG A 232 -3.12 14.41 3.46
CA ARG A 232 -3.02 15.86 3.51
C ARG A 232 -1.63 16.34 3.08
N LEU A 233 -0.57 15.69 3.58
CA LEU A 233 0.78 16.03 3.16
C LEU A 233 1.01 15.74 1.67
N MET A 234 0.37 14.70 1.13
CA MET A 234 0.40 14.40 -0.30
C MET A 234 -0.18 15.56 -1.12
N ALA A 235 -1.35 16.09 -0.74
CA ALA A 235 -1.96 17.23 -1.42
C ALA A 235 -1.05 18.47 -1.39
N ILE A 236 -0.43 18.76 -0.24
CA ILE A 236 0.52 19.88 -0.06
C ILE A 236 1.73 19.73 -1.00
N ILE A 237 2.29 18.53 -1.10
CA ILE A 237 3.44 18.25 -1.99
C ILE A 237 3.03 18.42 -3.45
N GLU A 238 1.87 17.91 -3.85
CA GLU A 238 1.37 18.02 -5.23
C GLU A 238 1.04 19.46 -5.63
N GLU A 239 0.60 20.29 -4.68
CA GLU A 239 0.32 21.71 -4.90
C GLU A 239 1.60 22.56 -4.95
N GLN A 240 2.54 22.35 -4.02
CA GLN A 240 3.71 23.21 -3.86
C GLN A 240 4.92 22.80 -4.70
N LEU A 241 4.99 21.56 -5.21
CA LEU A 241 6.08 21.07 -6.08
C LEU A 241 5.58 20.75 -7.49
N PRO A 242 5.67 21.70 -8.44
CA PRO A 242 5.26 21.49 -9.83
C PRO A 242 5.95 20.30 -10.51
N GLU A 243 7.18 19.98 -10.14
CA GLU A 243 7.98 18.88 -10.69
C GLU A 243 7.32 17.52 -10.50
N VAL A 244 6.53 17.35 -9.43
CA VAL A 244 5.76 16.13 -9.17
C VAL A 244 4.73 15.90 -10.26
N SER A 245 4.05 16.96 -10.71
CA SER A 245 3.04 16.91 -11.79
C SER A 245 3.66 16.61 -13.17
N MET A 246 4.96 16.87 -13.34
CA MET A 246 5.69 16.62 -14.58
C MET A 246 6.20 15.18 -14.71
N LEU A 247 6.11 14.39 -13.65
CA LEU A 247 6.55 12.99 -13.66
C LEU A 247 5.61 12.13 -14.52
N THR A 248 6.19 11.28 -15.36
CA THR A 248 5.44 10.30 -16.17
C THR A 248 5.00 9.06 -15.39
N HIS A 249 5.27 9.02 -14.08
CA HIS A 249 4.85 7.91 -13.24
C HIS A 249 3.33 7.95 -13.04
N PRO A 250 2.63 6.81 -13.09
CA PRO A 250 1.18 6.79 -12.88
C PRO A 250 0.75 7.16 -11.46
N THR A 251 1.71 7.24 -10.53
CA THR A 251 1.53 7.57 -9.10
C THR A 251 2.82 8.28 -8.66
N PRO A 252 2.97 9.59 -8.95
CA PRO A 252 4.17 10.37 -8.62
C PRO A 252 4.45 10.40 -7.11
N VAL A 253 3.40 10.62 -6.32
CA VAL A 253 3.39 10.45 -4.86
C VAL A 253 2.57 9.21 -4.53
N THR A 254 3.05 8.40 -3.59
CA THR A 254 2.37 7.21 -3.11
C THR A 254 2.16 7.34 -1.60
N ALA A 255 0.91 7.34 -1.17
CA ALA A 255 0.56 7.34 0.24
C ALA A 255 0.85 5.98 0.90
N GLN A 256 1.36 6.06 2.13
CA GLN A 256 1.58 4.95 3.05
C GLN A 256 0.88 5.28 4.38
N MET A 257 0.77 4.29 5.28
CA MET A 257 0.12 4.51 6.57
C MET A 257 0.87 5.53 7.44
N GLU A 258 2.20 5.54 7.36
CA GLU A 258 3.08 6.35 8.23
C GLU A 258 3.84 7.44 7.45
N GLY A 259 3.46 7.69 6.20
CA GLY A 259 4.26 8.59 5.37
C GLY A 259 3.93 8.55 3.88
N LEU A 260 4.90 8.96 3.06
CA LEU A 260 4.75 9.10 1.63
C LEU A 260 6.02 8.64 0.90
N ARG A 261 5.86 8.15 -0.32
CA ARG A 261 6.96 7.97 -1.27
C ARG A 261 6.80 8.92 -2.43
N VAL A 262 7.78 9.80 -2.64
CA VAL A 262 7.82 10.76 -3.75
C VAL A 262 8.85 10.30 -4.76
N LYS A 263 8.43 10.06 -6.02
CA LYS A 263 9.28 9.52 -7.10
C LYS A 263 10.16 10.57 -7.76
N LEU A 264 10.67 11.50 -6.95
CA LEU A 264 11.72 12.44 -7.34
C LEU A 264 13.08 11.96 -6.80
N PRO A 265 14.20 12.24 -7.49
CA PRO A 265 15.53 11.90 -7.00
C PRO A 265 15.85 12.59 -5.67
N TYR A 266 16.25 11.81 -4.67
CA TYR A 266 16.57 12.31 -3.32
C TYR A 266 17.63 13.40 -3.32
N ASP A 267 18.75 13.15 -3.99
CA ASP A 267 19.90 14.06 -3.98
C ASP A 267 19.59 15.45 -4.57
N LEU A 268 18.50 15.57 -5.33
CA LEU A 268 18.11 16.82 -5.99
C LEU A 268 17.01 17.57 -5.22
N TYR A 269 16.05 16.86 -4.62
CA TYR A 269 14.80 17.47 -4.12
C TYR A 269 14.59 17.29 -2.61
N ALA A 270 15.49 16.61 -1.88
CA ALA A 270 15.29 16.35 -0.45
C ALA A 270 15.20 17.64 0.39
N ASP A 271 16.01 18.65 0.09
CA ASP A 271 16.00 19.92 0.83
C ASP A 271 14.78 20.78 0.50
N ASP A 272 14.35 20.76 -0.76
CA ASP A 272 13.10 21.42 -1.17
C ASP A 272 11.92 20.82 -0.43
N ILE A 273 11.82 19.48 -0.39
CA ILE A 273 10.77 18.77 0.35
C ILE A 273 10.79 19.12 1.83
N ARG A 274 11.96 19.13 2.48
CA ARG A 274 12.08 19.49 3.91
C ARG A 274 11.57 20.90 4.20
N SER A 275 11.77 21.82 3.25
CA SER A 275 11.46 23.25 3.42
C SER A 275 10.00 23.59 3.11
N LEU A 276 9.20 22.64 2.60
CA LEU A 276 7.79 22.87 2.29
C LEU A 276 7.00 23.23 3.55
N ALA A 277 6.16 24.24 3.42
CA ALA A 277 5.28 24.71 4.49
C ALA A 277 4.05 23.81 4.59
N VAL A 278 3.80 23.28 5.79
CA VAL A 278 2.64 22.42 6.08
C VAL A 278 1.46 23.25 6.60
N THR A 279 1.76 24.36 7.29
CA THR A 279 0.77 25.33 7.76
C THR A 279 0.73 26.56 6.86
N ALA A 280 -0.44 27.19 6.74
CA ALA A 280 -0.63 28.38 5.90
C ALA A 280 0.21 29.60 6.34
N ASP A 281 0.60 29.65 7.61
CA ASP A 281 1.49 30.68 8.17
C ASP A 281 2.98 30.38 7.98
N GLY A 282 3.33 29.21 7.42
CA GLY A 282 4.71 28.77 7.21
C GLY A 282 5.49 28.44 8.48
N ALA A 283 4.81 28.34 9.64
CA ALA A 283 5.47 28.09 10.92
C ALA A 283 5.98 26.66 11.07
N VAL A 284 5.36 25.69 10.38
CA VAL A 284 5.74 24.27 10.43
C VAL A 284 6.12 23.80 9.04
N THR A 285 7.29 23.20 8.92
CA THR A 285 7.79 22.60 7.69
C THR A 285 7.73 21.07 7.72
N VAL A 286 7.87 20.43 6.58
CA VAL A 286 7.95 18.96 6.50
C VAL A 286 9.13 18.42 7.33
N GLY A 287 10.27 19.13 7.35
CA GLY A 287 11.44 18.74 8.14
C GLY A 287 11.20 18.74 9.65
N ASP A 288 10.24 19.53 10.14
CA ASP A 288 9.89 19.58 11.57
C ASP A 288 9.06 18.36 12.00
N ILE A 289 8.28 17.79 11.07
CA ILE A 289 7.28 16.75 11.37
C ILE A 289 7.58 15.39 10.75
N ALA A 290 8.58 15.27 9.89
CA ALA A 290 8.89 14.03 9.17
C ALA A 290 10.39 13.88 8.90
N ASP A 291 10.84 12.63 8.81
CA ASP A 291 12.16 12.30 8.29
C ASP A 291 12.10 12.13 6.77
N VAL A 292 13.00 12.83 6.08
CA VAL A 292 13.15 12.75 4.61
C VAL A 292 14.38 11.93 4.30
N LEU A 293 14.15 10.69 3.85
CA LEU A 293 15.14 9.63 3.70
C LEU A 293 15.29 9.19 2.22
N PRO A 294 16.48 8.72 1.81
CA PRO A 294 16.66 8.11 0.50
C PRO A 294 16.07 6.71 0.47
N SER A 295 15.24 6.42 -0.53
CA SER A 295 14.69 5.09 -0.78
C SER A 295 15.69 4.20 -1.51
N ARG A 296 15.85 2.97 -1.06
CA ARG A 296 16.64 1.91 -1.69
C ARG A 296 16.09 1.42 -3.03
N MET A 297 14.86 1.77 -3.39
CA MET A 297 14.25 1.31 -4.63
C MET A 297 14.92 1.92 -5.87
N ARG A 298 15.08 3.24 -5.91
CA ARG A 298 15.67 4.01 -7.03
C ARG A 298 16.25 5.37 -6.59
N ASN A 299 16.66 5.49 -5.33
CA ASN A 299 17.01 6.78 -4.71
C ASN A 299 15.86 7.80 -4.78
N TYR A 300 14.62 7.30 -4.69
CA TYR A 300 13.44 8.15 -4.51
C TYR A 300 13.41 8.73 -3.10
N ILE A 301 12.49 9.65 -2.84
CA ILE A 301 12.34 10.24 -1.51
C ILE A 301 11.29 9.44 -0.73
N LEU A 302 11.68 8.98 0.46
CA LEU A 302 10.80 8.36 1.43
C LEU A 302 10.61 9.35 2.58
N ILE A 303 9.36 9.75 2.82
CA ILE A 303 8.96 10.62 3.91
C ILE A 303 8.34 9.75 4.99
N ARG A 304 8.91 9.76 6.20
CA ARG A 304 8.35 9.08 7.38
C ARG A 304 7.84 10.14 8.34
N ILE A 305 6.52 10.23 8.50
CA ILE A 305 5.90 11.23 9.36
C ILE A 305 6.07 10.77 10.80
N LYS A 306 6.53 11.67 11.66
CA LYS A 306 6.75 11.39 13.07
C LYS A 306 5.43 11.45 13.83
N PRO A 307 5.26 10.61 14.86
CA PRO A 307 4.11 10.69 15.75
C PRO A 307 4.12 11.98 16.58
N PHE A 308 2.95 12.36 17.09
CA PHE A 308 2.77 13.53 17.93
C PHE A 308 3.65 13.47 19.19
N SER A 309 3.88 12.29 19.76
CA SER A 309 4.73 12.13 20.94
C SER A 309 6.18 12.62 20.72
N GLU A 310 6.68 12.57 19.48
CA GLU A 310 8.02 12.99 19.12
C GLU A 310 8.10 14.48 18.75
N THR A 311 7.13 14.97 17.96
CA THR A 311 7.16 16.35 17.44
C THR A 311 6.50 17.35 18.36
N ARG A 312 5.51 16.91 19.15
CA ARG A 312 4.54 17.74 19.88
C ARG A 312 3.77 18.71 18.98
N ILE A 313 3.68 18.41 17.69
CA ILE A 313 3.00 19.20 16.67
C ILE A 313 1.91 18.32 16.07
N LEU A 314 0.70 18.86 15.97
CA LEU A 314 -0.43 18.21 15.30
C LEU A 314 -1.02 19.21 14.32
N VAL A 315 -1.02 18.84 13.04
CA VAL A 315 -1.42 19.71 11.93
C VAL A 315 -2.54 19.10 11.13
#